data_AF-A0A1M5U6W4-F1
#
_entry.id   AF-A0A1M5U6W4-F1
#
_cell.length_a   1.000
_cell.length_b   1.000
_cell.length_c   1.000
_cell.angle_alpha   90.00
_cell.angle_beta   90.00
_cell.angle_gamma   90.00
#
_symmetry.space_group_name_H-M   'P 1'
#
loop_
_entity.id
_entity.type
_entity.pdbx_description
1 polymer ?
#
loop_
_entity_poly.entity_id
_entity_poly.type
_entity_poly.pdbx_seq_one_letter_code
_entity_poly.pdbx_strand_id
1 'polypeptide(L)'
;MRAKRDAGENVHSSEYKKHKKDVLRIITELVVQRPHSLPETVYDDISRFIELLNTDPFDVNTLINYGVTTEEVAQRLRETFLLK
;
A
#
# COMPACT_ATOMS: atom_id res chain seq x y z
N MET A 1 -4.45 24.82 22.00
CA MET A 1 -5.60 24.05 22.54
C MET A 1 -6.87 24.43 21.81
N ARG A 2 -7.47 23.48 21.09
CA ARG A 2 -8.93 23.30 20.99
C ARG A 2 -9.18 21.99 20.26
N ALA A 3 -9.45 20.97 21.06
CA ALA A 3 -9.90 19.66 20.61
C ALA A 3 -11.36 19.74 20.17
N LYS A 4 -11.66 19.16 19.00
CA LYS A 4 -12.95 18.55 18.61
C LYS A 4 -12.65 17.48 17.54
N ARG A 5 -12.22 16.29 17.97
CA ARG A 5 -12.92 15.01 17.76
C ARG A 5 -14.42 15.14 17.44
N ASP A 6 -14.89 14.23 16.58
CA ASP A 6 -16.25 14.00 16.07
C ASP A 6 -16.71 14.82 14.86
N ALA A 7 -16.42 14.29 13.66
CA ALA A 7 -17.39 14.12 12.55
C ALA A 7 -16.64 13.68 11.29
N GLY A 8 -16.66 12.37 10.97
CA GLY A 8 -16.36 11.81 9.64
C GLY A 8 -15.39 12.64 8.80
N GLU A 9 -14.17 12.81 9.30
CA GLU A 9 -13.16 13.63 8.63
C GLU A 9 -12.92 12.98 7.28
N ASN A 10 -13.37 13.68 6.24
CA ASN A 10 -13.25 13.31 4.85
C ASN A 10 -11.75 13.26 4.58
N VAL A 11 -11.15 12.08 4.86
CA VAL A 11 -9.72 11.83 4.70
C VAL A 11 -9.46 12.23 3.27
N HIS A 12 -8.80 13.37 3.11
CA HIS A 12 -8.73 14.05 1.83
C HIS A 12 -8.29 13.00 0.83
N SER A 13 -9.12 12.69 -0.17
CA SER A 13 -8.83 11.59 -1.11
C SER A 13 -7.50 11.80 -1.85
N SER A 14 -6.95 13.03 -1.81
CA SER A 14 -5.57 13.36 -2.19
C SER A 14 -4.50 12.78 -1.26
N GLU A 15 -4.72 12.70 0.05
CA GLU A 15 -3.80 12.08 1.01
C GLU A 15 -3.74 10.56 0.82
N TYR A 16 -4.88 9.90 0.58
CA TYR A 16 -4.92 8.48 0.22
C TYR A 16 -4.17 8.21 -1.10
N LYS A 17 -4.39 9.04 -2.13
CA LYS A 17 -3.67 8.95 -3.41
C LYS A 17 -2.17 9.17 -3.26
N LYS A 18 -1.77 10.10 -2.39
CA LYS A 18 -0.35 10.36 -2.07
C LYS A 18 0.26 9.14 -1.39
N HIS A 19 -0.41 8.57 -0.39
CA HIS A 19 0.07 7.40 0.32
C HIS A 19 0.22 6.18 -0.60
N LYS A 20 -0.75 5.97 -1.51
CA LYS A 20 -0.69 4.90 -2.53
C LYS A 20 0.52 5.05 -3.47
N LYS A 21 0.89 6.29 -3.84
CA LYS A 21 2.11 6.57 -4.62
C LYS A 21 3.40 6.37 -3.83
N ASP A 22 3.42 6.77 -2.57
CA ASP A 22 4.59 6.58 -1.71
C ASP A 22 4.87 5.09 -1.46
N VAL A 23 3.82 4.28 -1.22
CA VAL A 23 3.92 2.82 -1.10
C VAL A 23 4.45 2.18 -2.39
N LEU A 24 3.92 2.58 -3.55
CA LEU A 24 4.40 2.10 -4.83
C LEU A 24 5.88 2.42 -5.03
N ARG A 25 6.29 3.67 -4.78
CA ARG A 25 7.69 4.12 -4.89
C ARG A 25 8.62 3.31 -3.99
N ILE A 26 8.21 3.03 -2.74
CA ILE A 26 9.01 2.24 -1.82
C ILE A 26 9.21 0.81 -2.32
N ILE A 27 8.16 0.17 -2.83
CA ILE A 27 8.24 -1.23 -3.31
C ILE A 27 9.03 -1.34 -4.61
N THR A 28 8.98 -0.32 -5.48
CA THR A 28 9.64 -0.34 -6.79
C THR A 28 11.08 0.14 -6.76
N GLU A 29 11.41 1.12 -5.92
CA GLU A 29 12.74 1.76 -5.92
C GLU A 29 13.65 1.29 -4.77
N LEU A 30 13.10 0.83 -3.65
CA LEU A 30 13.91 0.26 -2.57
C LEU A 30 13.98 -1.26 -2.70
N VAL A 31 15.20 -1.80 -2.61
CA VAL A 31 15.43 -3.20 -2.29
C VAL A 31 14.92 -3.41 -0.86
N VAL A 32 13.64 -3.72 -0.72
CA VAL A 32 13.04 -4.08 0.57
C VAL A 32 13.67 -5.41 0.97
N GLN A 33 14.73 -5.35 1.76
CA GLN A 33 15.26 -6.54 2.42
C GLN A 33 14.14 -7.10 3.30
N ARG A 34 13.84 -8.40 3.15
CA ARG A 34 12.79 -9.05 3.92
C ARG A 34 13.03 -8.80 5.42
N PRO A 35 12.08 -8.17 6.13
CA PRO A 35 12.24 -7.95 7.56
C PRO A 35 12.29 -9.32 8.26
N HIS A 36 13.35 -9.56 9.03
CA HIS A 36 13.56 -10.83 9.76
C HIS A 36 12.41 -11.20 10.70
N SER A 37 11.66 -10.20 11.18
CA SER A 37 10.44 -10.38 11.94
C SER A 37 9.43 -9.30 11.56
N LEU A 38 8.35 -9.67 10.89
CA LEU A 38 7.23 -8.78 10.64
C LEU A 38 6.28 -8.83 11.85
N PRO A 39 5.95 -7.70 12.50
CA PRO A 39 4.90 -7.67 13.51
C PRO A 39 3.56 -8.15 12.92
N GLU A 40 2.77 -8.88 13.70
CA GLU A 40 1.47 -9.42 13.27
C GLU A 40 0.53 -8.32 12.76
N THR A 41 0.56 -7.14 13.38
CA THR A 41 -0.22 -5.98 12.93
C THR A 41 0.15 -5.50 11.53
N VAL A 42 1.43 -5.58 11.16
CA VAL A 42 1.91 -5.20 9.83
C VAL A 42 1.54 -6.27 8.80
N TYR A 43 1.57 -7.55 9.18
CA TYR A 43 1.09 -8.65 8.35
C TYR A 43 -0.40 -8.47 8.00
N ASP A 44 -1.22 -8.15 8.99
CA ASP A 44 -2.66 -7.93 8.81
C ASP A 44 -2.94 -6.72 7.93
N ASP A 45 -2.22 -5.62 8.13
CA ASP A 45 -2.39 -4.41 7.32
C ASP A 45 -1.96 -4.61 5.86
N ILE A 46 -0.87 -5.34 5.61
CA ILE A 46 -0.44 -5.68 4.24
C ILE A 46 -1.44 -6.64 3.59
N SER A 47 -1.94 -7.63 4.33
CA SER A 47 -2.97 -8.55 3.82
C SER A 47 -4.24 -7.78 3.45
N ARG A 48 -4.69 -6.86 4.30
CA ARG A 48 -5.85 -5.99 4.02
C ARG A 48 -5.60 -5.09 2.83
N PHE A 49 -4.38 -4.57 2.69
CA PHE A 49 -4.01 -3.73 1.54
C PHE A 49 -4.07 -4.52 0.23
N ILE A 50 -3.58 -5.75 0.20
CA ILE A 50 -3.66 -6.62 -0.99
C ILE A 50 -5.12 -6.92 -1.36
N GLU A 51 -5.97 -7.22 -0.38
CA GLU A 51 -7.41 -7.41 -0.61
C GLU A 51 -8.07 -6.15 -1.18
N LEU A 52 -7.69 -4.98 -0.68
CA LEU A 52 -8.18 -3.71 -1.21
C LEU A 52 -7.78 -3.50 -2.67
N LEU A 53 -6.59 -3.93 -3.10
CA LEU A 53 -6.15 -3.82 -4.49
C LEU A 53 -7.02 -4.61 -5.48
N ASN A 54 -7.73 -5.65 -5.03
CA ASN A 54 -8.69 -6.38 -5.87
C ASN A 54 -9.93 -5.52 -6.21
N THR A 55 -10.31 -4.63 -5.29
CA THR A 55 -11.52 -3.77 -5.41
C THR A 55 -11.19 -2.34 -5.84
N ASP A 56 -10.01 -1.84 -5.48
CA ASP A 56 -9.48 -0.51 -5.78
C ASP A 56 -8.05 -0.65 -6.37
N PRO A 57 -7.93 -1.02 -7.66
CA PRO A 57 -6.63 -1.19 -8.30
C PRO A 57 -5.85 0.12 -8.39
N PHE A 58 -4.55 0.04 -8.69
CA PHE A 58 -3.77 1.24 -8.99
C PHE A 58 -4.25 1.91 -10.28
N ASP A 59 -4.12 3.23 -10.32
CA ASP A 59 -4.39 4.01 -11.53
C ASP A 59 -3.43 3.59 -12.66
N VAL A 60 -3.99 3.33 -13.84
CA VAL A 60 -3.25 2.81 -15.00
C VAL A 60 -2.13 3.75 -15.44
N ASN A 61 -2.33 5.08 -15.37
CA ASN A 61 -1.29 6.04 -15.72
C ASN A 61 -0.12 6.02 -14.71
N THR A 62 -0.42 5.67 -13.46
CA THR A 62 0.62 5.47 -12.44
C THR A 62 1.42 4.21 -12.73
N LEU A 63 0.74 3.10 -13.04
CA LEU A 63 1.36 1.80 -13.34
C LEU A 63 2.25 1.79 -14.59
N ILE A 64 1.84 2.46 -15.67
CA ILE A 64 2.59 2.53 -16.93
C ILE A 64 4.01 3.09 -16.72
N ASN A 65 4.17 4.07 -15.83
CA ASN A 65 5.50 4.64 -15.54
C ASN A 65 6.46 3.64 -14.88
N TYR A 66 5.94 2.59 -14.26
CA TYR A 66 6.71 1.53 -13.61
C TYR A 66 6.75 0.22 -14.40
N GLY A 67 6.02 0.13 -15.52
CA GLY A 67 5.98 -1.08 -16.36
C GLY A 67 5.44 -2.32 -15.63
N VAL A 68 4.55 -2.14 -14.66
CA VAL A 68 3.96 -3.22 -13.86
C VAL A 68 2.44 -3.11 -13.82
N THR A 69 1.76 -4.22 -13.57
CA THR A 69 0.32 -4.28 -13.33
C THR A 69 -0.01 -4.26 -11.84
N THR A 70 -1.27 -3.95 -11.48
CA THR A 70 -1.74 -4.08 -10.08
C THR A 70 -1.49 -5.48 -9.54
N GLU A 71 -1.71 -6.52 -10.36
CA GLU A 71 -1.51 -7.91 -9.95
C GLU A 71 -0.03 -8.20 -9.67
N GLU A 72 0.90 -7.73 -10.52
CA GLU A 72 2.33 -7.90 -10.27
C GLU A 72 2.80 -7.20 -8.99
N VAL A 73 2.25 -6.03 -8.68
CA VAL A 73 2.53 -5.33 -7.42
C VAL A 73 1.98 -6.10 -6.23
N ALA A 74 0.74 -6.60 -6.32
CA ALA A 74 0.13 -7.43 -5.28
C ALA A 74 0.92 -8.72 -5.05
N GLN A 75 1.38 -9.37 -6.11
CA GLN A 75 2.21 -10.57 -6.04
C GLN A 75 3.54 -10.28 -5.35
N ARG A 76 4.24 -9.21 -5.72
CA ARG A 76 5.50 -8.82 -5.06
C ARG A 76 5.31 -8.53 -3.57
N LEU A 77 4.20 -7.90 -3.19
CA LEU A 77 3.85 -7.69 -1.78
C LEU A 77 3.63 -9.01 -1.03
N ARG A 78 2.91 -9.96 -1.62
CA ARG A 78 2.73 -11.30 -1.04
C ARG A 78 4.08 -12.01 -0.85
N GLU A 79 4.94 -11.99 -1.87
CA GLU A 79 6.26 -12.63 -1.84
C GLU A 79 7.22 -12.00 -0.82
N THR A 80 7.15 -10.67 -0.66
CA THR A 80 8.04 -9.94 0.23
C THR A 80 7.61 -10.03 1.70
N PHE A 81 6.30 -10.06 1.97
CA PHE A 81 5.79 -9.87 3.33
C PHE A 81 4.96 -11.04 3.89
N LEU A 82 4.34 -11.86 3.04
CA LEU A 82 3.46 -12.96 3.46
C LEU A 82 4.07 -14.35 3.28
N LEU A 83 5.08 -14.49 2.41
CA LEU A 83 5.84 -15.73 2.24
C LEU A 83 6.95 -15.83 3.30
N LYS A 84 6.79 -16.78 4.23
CA LYS A 84 7.83 -17.23 5.17
C LYS A 84 8.97 -17.91 4.42
#